data_AF-A0AAF0QT87-F1
#
_entry.id   AF-A0AAF0QT87-F1
#
_cell.length_a   1.000
_cell.length_b   1.000
_cell.length_c   1.000
_cell.angle_alpha   90.00
_cell.angle_beta   90.00
_cell.angle_gamma   90.00
#
_symmetry.space_group_name_H-M   'P 1'
#
loop_
_entity.id
_entity.type
_entity.pdbx_description
1 polymer ?
#
loop_
_entity_poly.entity_id
_entity_poly.type
_entity_poly.pdbx_seq_one_letter_code
_entity_poly.pdbx_strand_id
1 'polypeptide(L)'
;MYVRLGLVPTIIASSADAAEKVLKTYDHILASRPHHEASQYLAYGQKNMAFAKYGVYWRNMRKLCTLHLLSNRKINSLQSMRKQEVQSGEAKFQLDRTAMDTTASSTEWILTELLRHPQVMKKLQKELQEVVGLEIMVEESNLENLNRRTVATIDFRGRNFQLVPFGSGRRSCPGMQLAATVVRLMVAQLVHCFEWELPNGMQPCDLDIDEKFGLVTCREMPLLAIPTYRLKK
;
A
#
# COMPACT_ATOMS: atom_id res chain seq x y z
N MET A 1 -13.83 18.10 13.34
CA MET A 1 -13.45 19.51 13.03
C MET A 1 -14.22 19.98 11.80
N TYR A 2 -14.65 21.24 11.75
CA TYR A 2 -15.35 21.82 10.58
C TYR A 2 -14.43 22.82 9.88
N VAL A 3 -14.32 22.71 8.56
CA VAL A 3 -13.49 23.58 7.71
C VAL A 3 -14.27 23.95 6.45
N ARG A 4 -14.09 25.17 5.95
CA ARG A 4 -14.63 25.59 4.66
C ARG A 4 -13.51 25.63 3.63
N LEU A 5 -13.62 24.83 2.59
CA LEU A 5 -12.73 24.85 1.43
C LEU A 5 -13.39 25.73 0.35
N GLY A 6 -13.20 27.04 0.47
CA GLY A 6 -13.97 28.02 -0.30
C GLY A 6 -15.46 27.91 0.00
N LEU A 7 -16.26 27.56 -1.00
CA LEU A 7 -17.71 27.37 -0.86
C LEU A 7 -18.11 25.97 -0.39
N VAL A 8 -17.16 25.03 -0.27
CA VAL A 8 -17.45 23.65 0.09
C VAL A 8 -17.32 23.46 1.62
N PRO A 9 -18.42 23.17 2.33
CA PRO A 9 -18.35 22.80 3.74
C PRO A 9 -17.77 21.39 3.89
N THR A 10 -16.76 21.25 4.75
CA THR A 10 -16.04 19.99 4.95
C THR A 10 -15.96 19.65 6.43
N ILE A 11 -16.30 18.41 6.77
CA ILE A 11 -16.13 17.86 8.11
C ILE A 11 -14.94 16.91 8.10
N ILE A 12 -13.99 17.15 8.99
CA ILE A 12 -12.82 16.28 9.21
C ILE A 12 -13.13 15.37 10.41
N ALA A 13 -13.15 14.06 10.15
CA ALA A 13 -13.24 13.00 11.16
C ALA A 13 -11.82 12.57 11.56
N SER A 14 -11.35 13.06 12.71
CA SER A 14 -9.96 12.91 13.18
C SER A 14 -9.83 12.04 14.43
N SER A 15 -10.72 11.07 14.63
CA SER A 15 -10.66 10.09 15.71
C SER A 15 -11.24 8.75 15.26
N ALA A 16 -10.84 7.66 15.91
CA ALA A 16 -11.35 6.32 15.62
C ALA A 16 -12.89 6.26 15.73
N ASP A 17 -13.46 6.87 16.78
CA ASP A 17 -14.91 6.90 17.01
C ASP A 17 -15.66 7.67 15.90
N ALA A 18 -15.09 8.80 15.45
CA ALA A 18 -15.64 9.55 14.32
C ALA A 18 -15.52 8.77 12.99
N ALA A 19 -14.38 8.09 12.77
CA ALA A 19 -14.17 7.25 11.60
C ALA A 19 -15.15 6.06 11.56
N GLU A 20 -15.42 5.41 12.70
CA GLU A 20 -16.42 4.33 12.79
C GLU A 20 -17.83 4.83 12.47
N LYS A 21 -18.20 6.01 13.00
CA LYS A 21 -19.48 6.64 12.68
C LYS A 21 -19.62 6.88 11.18
N VAL A 22 -18.60 7.46 10.55
CA VAL A 22 -18.64 7.82 9.12
C VAL A 22 -18.57 6.60 8.20
N LEU A 23 -17.64 5.69 8.45
CA LEU A 23 -17.29 4.61 7.52
C LEU A 23 -18.12 3.33 7.74
N LYS A 24 -18.80 3.18 8.88
CA LYS A 24 -19.55 1.96 9.22
C LYS A 24 -20.97 2.26 9.69
N THR A 25 -21.14 3.06 10.74
CA THR A 25 -22.47 3.30 11.35
C THR A 25 -23.42 4.02 10.39
N TYR A 26 -22.95 5.10 9.77
CA TYR A 26 -23.72 5.93 8.83
C TYR A 26 -23.25 5.76 7.38
N ASP A 27 -22.62 4.63 7.07
CA ASP A 27 -21.99 4.40 5.77
C ASP A 27 -23.00 4.43 4.60
N HIS A 28 -24.24 4.02 4.83
CA HIS A 28 -25.31 4.00 3.84
C HIS A 28 -25.71 5.41 3.37
N ILE A 29 -25.54 6.43 4.22
CA ILE A 29 -25.83 7.84 3.90
C ILE A 29 -24.57 8.50 3.32
N LEU A 30 -23.39 8.19 3.88
CA LEU A 30 -22.13 8.88 3.59
C LEU A 30 -21.27 8.19 2.52
N ALA A 31 -21.74 7.09 1.92
CA ALA A 31 -20.98 6.37 0.89
C ALA A 31 -20.89 7.09 -0.47
N SER A 32 -21.59 8.19 -0.70
CA SER A 32 -21.45 8.96 -1.96
C SER A 32 -20.20 9.84 -1.94
N ARG A 33 -19.51 9.96 -3.08
CA ARG A 33 -18.40 10.92 -3.23
C ARG A 33 -18.93 12.29 -3.67
N PRO A 34 -18.40 13.40 -3.14
CA PRO A 34 -18.77 14.74 -3.58
C PRO A 34 -18.39 14.94 -5.05
N HIS A 35 -19.11 15.84 -5.72
CA HIS A 35 -18.77 16.21 -7.08
C HIS A 35 -17.46 17.01 -7.10
N HIS A 36 -16.58 16.71 -8.04
CA HIS A 36 -15.39 17.52 -8.31
C HIS A 36 -15.06 17.48 -9.80
N GLU A 37 -14.79 18.64 -10.40
CA GLU A 37 -14.61 18.80 -11.85
C GLU A 37 -13.56 17.84 -12.43
N ALA A 38 -12.43 17.65 -11.74
CA ALA A 38 -11.37 16.75 -12.20
C ALA A 38 -11.84 15.31 -12.45
N SER A 39 -12.83 14.79 -11.70
CA SER A 39 -13.35 13.44 -11.94
C SER A 39 -14.28 13.34 -13.13
N GLN A 40 -14.81 14.44 -13.66
CA GLN A 40 -15.50 14.38 -14.94
C GLN A 40 -14.55 13.90 -16.04
N TYR A 41 -13.31 14.39 -16.02
CA TYR A 41 -12.28 14.04 -16.99
C TYR A 41 -11.58 12.73 -16.64
N LEU A 42 -11.13 12.57 -15.39
CA LEU A 42 -10.36 11.38 -14.97
C LEU A 42 -11.20 10.10 -14.84
N ALA A 43 -12.52 10.24 -14.62
CA ALA A 43 -13.41 9.12 -14.35
C ALA A 43 -14.53 8.98 -15.38
N TYR A 44 -14.32 9.46 -16.61
CA TYR A 44 -15.26 9.37 -17.74
C TYR A 44 -16.69 9.77 -17.33
N GLY A 45 -16.81 10.99 -16.80
CA GLY A 45 -18.07 11.52 -16.27
C GLY A 45 -18.44 10.97 -14.88
N GLN A 46 -17.46 10.73 -14.00
CA GLN A 46 -17.65 10.12 -12.67
C GLN A 46 -18.30 8.71 -12.71
N LYS A 47 -18.17 7.99 -13.82
CA LYS A 47 -18.72 6.64 -13.99
C LYS A 47 -17.64 5.58 -13.82
N ASN A 48 -17.08 5.50 -12.61
CA ASN A 48 -16.13 4.46 -12.25
C ASN A 48 -16.31 3.99 -10.80
N MET A 49 -15.52 3.00 -10.39
CA MET A 49 -15.60 2.39 -9.05
C MET A 49 -15.22 3.37 -7.91
N ALA A 50 -14.36 4.35 -8.20
CA ALA A 50 -13.80 5.25 -7.20
C ALA A 50 -14.73 6.46 -6.91
N PHE A 51 -15.20 7.13 -7.96
CA PHE A 51 -15.87 8.43 -7.88
C PHE A 51 -17.38 8.39 -8.13
N ALA A 52 -17.94 7.27 -8.61
CA ALA A 52 -19.39 7.19 -8.84
C ALA A 52 -20.18 7.37 -7.53
N LYS A 53 -21.29 8.12 -7.62
CA LYS A 53 -22.29 8.25 -6.56
C LYS A 53 -22.78 6.87 -6.12
N TYR A 54 -23.10 6.75 -4.83
CA TYR A 54 -23.59 5.48 -4.30
C TYR A 54 -24.98 5.19 -4.88
N GLY A 55 -25.18 4.00 -5.43
CA GLY A 55 -26.42 3.64 -6.11
C GLY A 55 -26.33 2.29 -6.82
N VAL A 56 -27.32 1.99 -7.67
CA VAL A 56 -27.40 0.71 -8.41
C VAL A 56 -26.16 0.52 -9.30
N TYR A 57 -25.78 1.54 -10.07
CA TYR A 57 -24.60 1.49 -10.93
C TYR A 57 -23.33 1.15 -10.15
N TRP A 58 -23.02 1.89 -9.09
CA TRP A 58 -21.82 1.65 -8.29
C TRP A 58 -21.84 0.26 -7.63
N ARG A 59 -23.00 -0.20 -7.11
CA ARG A 59 -23.12 -1.54 -6.53
C ARG A 59 -22.83 -2.64 -7.55
N ASN A 60 -23.33 -2.49 -8.77
CA ASN A 60 -23.07 -3.44 -9.86
C ASN A 60 -21.59 -3.44 -10.26
N MET A 61 -20.98 -2.26 -10.43
CA MET A 61 -19.54 -2.15 -10.70
C MET A 61 -18.69 -2.75 -9.59
N ARG A 62 -19.03 -2.46 -8.32
CA ARG A 62 -18.34 -3.02 -7.17
C ARG A 62 -18.44 -4.55 -7.14
N LYS A 63 -19.63 -5.09 -7.41
CA LYS A 63 -19.85 -6.53 -7.50
C LYS A 63 -19.01 -7.16 -8.61
N LEU A 64 -19.02 -6.57 -9.81
CA LEU A 64 -18.21 -7.04 -10.95
C LEU A 64 -16.71 -7.06 -10.59
N CYS A 65 -16.18 -5.94 -10.08
CA CYS A 65 -14.77 -5.85 -9.71
C CYS A 65 -14.40 -6.88 -8.63
N THR A 66 -15.20 -7.00 -7.57
CA THR A 66 -14.89 -7.90 -6.45
C THR A 66 -14.99 -9.38 -6.84
N LEU A 67 -15.95 -9.75 -7.70
CA LEU A 67 -16.18 -11.14 -8.07
C LEU A 67 -15.27 -11.63 -9.21
N HIS A 68 -14.99 -10.76 -10.19
CA HIS A 68 -14.34 -11.18 -11.44
C HIS A 68 -12.91 -10.65 -11.62
N LEU A 69 -12.61 -9.45 -11.13
CA LEU A 69 -11.29 -8.83 -11.32
C LEU A 69 -10.37 -9.02 -10.12
N LEU A 70 -10.90 -8.86 -8.91
CA LEU A 70 -10.16 -8.81 -7.65
C LEU A 70 -10.60 -9.91 -6.68
N SER A 71 -11.19 -10.99 -7.21
CA SER A 71 -11.45 -12.18 -6.40
C SER A 71 -10.16 -12.92 -6.10
N ASN A 72 -10.14 -13.67 -4.99
CA ASN A 72 -8.96 -14.44 -4.58
C ASN A 72 -8.51 -15.40 -5.68
N ARG A 73 -9.47 -16.01 -6.39
CA ARG A 73 -9.19 -16.88 -7.53
C ARG A 73 -8.44 -16.13 -8.64
N LYS A 74 -8.88 -14.91 -8.99
CA LYS A 74 -8.23 -14.11 -10.03
C LYS A 74 -6.87 -13.60 -9.57
N ILE A 75 -6.76 -13.12 -8.33
CA ILE A 75 -5.49 -12.68 -7.72
C ILE A 75 -4.46 -13.81 -7.73
N ASN A 76 -4.85 -15.02 -7.30
CA ASN A 76 -3.95 -16.17 -7.26
C ASN A 76 -3.57 -16.65 -8.66
N SER A 77 -4.46 -16.55 -9.66
CA SER A 77 -4.12 -16.89 -11.05
C SER A 77 -3.01 -16.02 -11.64
N LEU A 78 -2.75 -14.84 -11.05
CA LEU A 78 -1.70 -13.90 -11.47
C LEU A 78 -0.40 -14.05 -10.65
N GLN A 79 -0.31 -15.04 -9.77
CA GLN A 79 0.86 -15.27 -8.92
C GLN A 79 2.15 -15.48 -9.71
N SER A 80 2.10 -16.24 -10.81
CA SER A 80 3.26 -16.48 -11.67
C SER A 80 3.77 -15.21 -12.31
N MET A 81 2.87 -14.33 -12.77
CA MET A 81 3.27 -13.03 -13.33
C MET A 81 3.93 -12.15 -12.26
N ARG A 82 3.37 -12.07 -11.05
CA ARG A 82 4.01 -11.32 -9.95
C ARG A 82 5.39 -11.88 -9.61
N LYS A 83 5.54 -13.20 -9.57
CA LYS A 83 6.84 -13.85 -9.38
C LYS A 83 7.82 -13.44 -10.48
N GLN A 84 7.39 -13.46 -11.74
CA GLN A 84 8.22 -13.06 -12.87
C GLN A 84 8.67 -11.60 -12.75
N GLU A 85 7.77 -10.65 -12.45
CA GLU A 85 8.09 -9.22 -12.29
C GLU A 85 9.14 -8.98 -11.19
N VAL A 86 9.00 -9.67 -10.06
CA VAL A 86 9.95 -9.58 -8.94
C VAL A 86 11.32 -10.16 -9.31
N GLN A 87 11.36 -11.18 -10.17
CA GLN A 87 12.59 -11.82 -10.63
C GLN A 87 13.27 -11.06 -11.79
N SER A 88 12.50 -10.43 -12.67
CA SER A 88 13.01 -9.64 -13.80
C SER A 88 13.46 -8.24 -13.38
N GLY A 89 13.08 -7.78 -12.19
CA GLY A 89 13.48 -6.51 -11.61
C GLY A 89 14.95 -6.48 -11.18
N GLU A 90 15.88 -6.60 -12.13
CA GLU A 90 17.26 -6.15 -11.95
C GLU A 90 17.25 -4.63 -11.75
N ALA A 91 17.31 -4.19 -10.49
CA ALA A 91 17.87 -2.92 -10.01
C ALA A 91 17.59 -1.61 -10.80
N LYS A 92 16.50 -1.51 -11.56
CA LYS A 92 15.96 -0.23 -12.05
C LYS A 92 14.72 0.15 -11.26
N PHE A 93 14.94 0.40 -9.96
CA PHE A 93 13.97 1.09 -9.10
C PHE A 93 13.98 2.60 -9.42
N GLN A 94 13.64 2.95 -10.65
CA GLN A 94 13.16 4.30 -10.96
C GLN A 94 11.64 4.23 -10.89
N LEU A 95 11.12 4.54 -9.70
CA LEU A 95 9.69 4.67 -9.49
C LEU A 95 9.24 5.91 -10.26
N ASP A 96 8.69 5.72 -11.46
CA ASP A 96 8.18 6.81 -12.27
C ASP A 96 7.04 7.52 -11.49
N ARG A 97 7.28 8.80 -11.18
CA ARG A 97 6.43 9.65 -10.33
C ARG A 97 5.05 9.95 -10.93
N THR A 98 4.82 9.55 -12.18
CA THR A 98 3.58 9.80 -12.92
C THR A 98 2.51 8.74 -12.69
N ALA A 99 2.85 7.58 -12.11
CA ALA A 99 1.88 6.53 -11.80
C ALA A 99 1.20 6.76 -10.43
N MET A 100 -0.13 6.62 -10.37
CA MET A 100 -0.91 6.59 -9.12
C MET A 100 -0.70 5.27 -8.37
N ASP A 101 0.54 4.85 -8.17
CA ASP A 101 0.83 3.54 -7.60
C ASP A 101 0.97 3.61 -6.08
N THR A 102 -0.13 3.28 -5.41
CA THR A 102 -0.20 3.17 -3.94
C THR A 102 0.76 2.11 -3.38
N THR A 103 1.00 1.02 -4.11
CA THR A 103 1.85 -0.09 -3.62
C THR A 103 3.32 0.26 -3.68
N ALA A 104 3.71 0.94 -4.75
CA ALA A 104 5.04 1.48 -4.93
C ALA A 104 5.42 2.50 -3.84
N SER A 105 4.60 3.53 -3.64
CA SER A 105 4.82 4.54 -2.60
C SER A 105 4.86 3.92 -1.19
N SER A 106 3.96 2.96 -0.91
CA SER A 106 3.99 2.24 0.37
C SER A 106 5.29 1.44 0.56
N THR A 107 5.77 0.79 -0.50
CA THR A 107 7.03 0.02 -0.46
C THR A 107 8.23 0.94 -0.22
N GLU A 108 8.27 2.10 -0.89
CA GLU A 108 9.32 3.11 -0.70
C GLU A 108 9.34 3.66 0.72
N TRP A 109 8.17 3.99 1.29
CA TRP A 109 8.06 4.43 2.69
C TRP A 109 8.49 3.34 3.68
N ILE A 110 8.08 2.09 3.45
CA ILE A 110 8.49 0.98 4.31
C ILE A 110 10.00 0.78 4.25
N LEU A 111 10.60 0.78 3.06
CA LEU A 111 12.05 0.63 2.91
C LEU A 111 12.79 1.80 3.58
N THR A 112 12.30 3.02 3.39
CA THR A 112 12.82 4.21 4.08
C THR A 112 12.85 4.02 5.59
N GLU A 113 11.71 3.66 6.19
CA GLU A 113 11.61 3.49 7.64
C GLU A 113 12.49 2.33 8.15
N LEU A 114 12.68 1.28 7.36
CA LEU A 114 13.62 0.21 7.69
C LEU A 114 15.08 0.69 7.67
N LEU A 115 15.47 1.53 6.69
CA LEU A 115 16.81 2.11 6.62
C LEU A 115 17.07 3.09 7.77
N ARG A 116 16.05 3.85 8.20
CA ARG A 116 16.09 4.71 9.40
C ARG A 116 16.24 3.92 10.70
N HIS A 117 15.82 2.65 10.71
CA HIS A 117 15.86 1.77 11.87
C HIS A 117 16.63 0.46 11.59
N PRO A 118 17.97 0.51 11.46
CA PRO A 118 18.79 -0.66 11.08
C PRO A 118 18.60 -1.90 11.95
N GLN A 119 18.28 -1.71 13.24
CA GLN A 119 17.96 -2.80 14.18
C GLN A 119 16.71 -3.60 13.75
N VAL A 120 15.70 -2.91 13.20
CA VAL A 120 14.47 -3.54 12.70
C VAL A 120 14.73 -4.22 11.37
N MET A 121 15.48 -3.56 10.48
CA MET A 121 15.94 -4.13 9.20
C MET A 121 16.66 -5.47 9.42
N LYS A 122 17.68 -5.48 10.30
CA LYS A 122 18.45 -6.70 10.62
C LYS A 122 17.60 -7.81 11.24
N LYS A 123 16.62 -7.46 12.07
CA LYS A 123 15.68 -8.42 12.66
C LYS A 123 14.83 -9.09 11.58
N LEU A 124 14.28 -8.29 10.66
CA LEU A 124 13.46 -8.78 9.55
C LEU A 124 14.29 -9.63 8.58
N GLN A 125 15.50 -9.18 8.24
CA GLN A 125 16.48 -9.92 7.44
C GLN A 125 16.81 -11.29 8.02
N LYS A 126 17.00 -11.38 9.34
CA LYS A 126 17.27 -12.63 10.05
C LYS A 126 16.07 -13.57 10.00
N GLU A 127 14.87 -13.04 10.24
CA GLU A 127 13.63 -13.83 10.18
C GLU A 127 13.39 -14.38 8.77
N LEU A 128 13.56 -13.55 7.74
CA LEU A 128 13.47 -13.98 6.34
C LEU A 128 14.47 -15.07 6.02
N GLN A 129 15.71 -14.94 6.50
CA GLN A 129 16.73 -15.97 6.34
C GLN A 129 16.36 -17.28 7.05
N GLU A 130 15.75 -17.24 8.23
CA GLU A 130 15.31 -18.44 8.95
C GLU A 130 14.13 -19.16 8.27
N VAL A 131 13.26 -18.42 7.56
CA VAL A 131 12.07 -18.99 6.89
C VAL A 131 12.37 -19.45 5.47
N VAL A 132 13.20 -18.70 4.74
CA VAL A 132 13.42 -18.88 3.29
C VAL A 132 14.81 -19.46 2.99
N GLY A 133 15.80 -19.27 3.86
CA GLY A 133 17.21 -19.57 3.56
C GLY A 133 17.85 -18.52 2.65
N LEU A 134 19.16 -18.62 2.41
CA LEU A 134 19.91 -17.65 1.58
C LEU A 134 20.10 -18.09 0.11
N GLU A 135 19.45 -19.17 -0.29
CA GLU A 135 19.65 -19.83 -1.59
C GLU A 135 18.56 -19.47 -2.60
N ILE A 136 17.40 -19.01 -2.12
CA ILE A 136 16.24 -18.72 -2.96
C ILE A 136 15.65 -17.33 -2.67
N MET A 137 14.95 -16.80 -3.67
CA MET A 137 14.13 -15.60 -3.55
C MET A 137 12.83 -15.88 -2.79
N VAL A 138 12.20 -14.83 -2.26
CA VAL A 138 10.97 -14.96 -1.48
C VAL A 138 9.79 -15.28 -2.40
N GLU A 139 8.97 -16.26 -2.02
CA GLU A 139 7.70 -16.55 -2.67
C GLU A 139 6.49 -16.15 -1.80
N GLU A 140 5.33 -15.95 -2.43
CA GLU A 140 4.09 -15.58 -1.72
C GLU A 140 3.70 -16.60 -0.63
N SER A 141 3.99 -17.89 -0.84
CA SER A 141 3.74 -18.97 0.13
C SER A 141 4.57 -18.80 1.41
N ASN A 142 5.77 -18.21 1.33
CA ASN A 142 6.62 -17.96 2.49
C ASN A 142 6.04 -16.86 3.40
N LEU A 143 5.24 -15.94 2.84
CA LEU A 143 4.68 -14.80 3.59
C LEU A 143 3.70 -15.23 4.67
N GLU A 144 3.05 -16.40 4.53
CA GLU A 144 2.15 -16.93 5.56
C GLU A 144 2.91 -17.31 6.83
N ASN A 145 4.15 -17.78 6.69
CA ASN A 145 5.00 -18.20 7.81
C ASN A 145 5.64 -17.01 8.56
N LEU A 146 5.91 -15.90 7.86
CA LEU A 146 6.45 -14.66 8.45
C LEU A 146 5.46 -13.97 9.40
N ASN A 147 4.15 -14.07 9.13
CA ASN A 147 3.14 -13.39 9.96
C ASN A 147 3.04 -13.92 11.41
N ARG A 148 3.71 -15.03 11.75
CA ARG A 148 3.56 -15.71 13.05
C ARG A 148 4.60 -15.32 14.10
N ARG A 149 5.76 -14.74 13.73
CA ARG A 149 6.93 -14.69 14.63
C ARG A 149 7.28 -13.32 15.20
N THR A 150 7.04 -12.21 14.50
CA THR A 150 7.60 -10.92 14.97
C THR A 150 6.74 -9.68 14.78
N VAL A 151 5.88 -9.64 13.75
CA VAL A 151 5.07 -8.46 13.48
C VAL A 151 3.74 -8.61 14.23
N ALA A 152 3.51 -7.76 15.23
CA ALA A 152 2.16 -7.60 15.78
C ALA A 152 1.22 -7.34 14.60
N THR A 153 0.31 -8.29 14.34
CA THR A 153 -0.59 -8.22 13.19
C THR A 153 -1.65 -7.18 13.50
N ILE A 154 -1.30 -5.91 13.29
CA ILE A 154 -2.27 -4.82 13.41
C ILE A 154 -3.31 -5.04 12.31
N ASP A 155 -4.58 -5.16 12.71
CA ASP A 155 -5.67 -5.35 11.77
C ASP A 155 -5.91 -4.08 10.95
N PHE A 156 -5.44 -4.09 9.70
CA PHE A 156 -5.68 -3.04 8.71
C PHE A 156 -6.91 -3.32 7.83
N ARG A 157 -7.68 -4.38 8.10
CA ARG A 157 -8.81 -4.83 7.26
C ARG A 157 -10.10 -4.04 7.52
N GLY A 158 -9.99 -2.87 8.14
CA GLY A 158 -11.11 -1.94 8.37
C GLY A 158 -12.00 -2.28 9.56
N ARG A 159 -11.57 -3.15 10.48
CA ARG A 159 -12.29 -3.41 11.75
C ARG A 159 -11.71 -2.64 12.93
N ASN A 160 -10.41 -2.32 12.89
CA ASN A 160 -9.76 -1.44 13.85
C ASN A 160 -9.74 0.00 13.32
N PHE A 161 -10.56 0.88 13.90
CA PHE A 161 -10.66 2.28 13.46
C PHE A 161 -9.48 3.16 13.87
N GLN A 162 -8.51 2.63 14.63
CA GLN A 162 -7.21 3.28 14.82
C GLN A 162 -6.32 3.18 13.57
N LEU A 163 -6.58 2.22 12.67
CA LEU A 163 -5.80 2.04 11.44
C LEU A 163 -6.68 1.57 10.27
N VAL A 164 -7.05 2.51 9.39
CA VAL A 164 -7.93 2.25 8.23
C VAL A 164 -7.32 2.67 6.87
N PRO A 165 -6.10 2.21 6.52
CA PRO A 165 -5.43 2.62 5.27
C PRO A 165 -6.20 2.19 4.01
N PHE A 166 -7.01 1.14 4.10
CA PHE A 166 -7.88 0.66 3.03
C PHE A 166 -9.34 1.10 3.18
N GLY A 167 -9.62 2.03 4.11
CA GLY A 167 -10.97 2.43 4.49
C GLY A 167 -11.77 1.32 5.17
N SER A 168 -13.08 1.53 5.31
CA SER A 168 -14.03 0.56 5.89
C SER A 168 -15.42 0.70 5.25
N GLY A 169 -16.32 -0.23 5.60
CA GLY A 169 -17.71 -0.29 5.14
C GLY A 169 -17.86 -0.39 3.63
N ARG A 170 -18.96 0.19 3.10
CA ARG A 170 -19.33 0.14 1.68
C ARG A 170 -18.23 0.57 0.71
N ARG A 171 -17.37 1.53 1.09
CA ARG A 171 -16.32 2.09 0.22
C ARG A 171 -14.91 1.60 0.53
N SER A 172 -14.78 0.57 1.36
CA SER A 172 -13.51 -0.13 1.60
C SER A 172 -12.81 -0.51 0.29
N CYS A 173 -11.48 -0.53 0.26
CA CYS A 173 -10.72 -0.84 -0.94
C CYS A 173 -10.98 -2.27 -1.42
N PRO A 174 -11.39 -2.48 -2.68
CA PRO A 174 -11.57 -3.83 -3.23
C PRO A 174 -10.24 -4.51 -3.55
N GLY A 175 -9.18 -3.72 -3.78
CA GLY A 175 -7.83 -4.20 -4.09
C GLY A 175 -6.97 -4.50 -2.85
N MET A 176 -7.53 -4.41 -1.64
CA MET A 176 -6.77 -4.54 -0.38
C MET A 176 -5.93 -5.82 -0.34
N GLN A 177 -6.49 -6.96 -0.75
CA GLN A 177 -5.77 -8.22 -0.71
C GLN A 177 -4.59 -8.25 -1.68
N LEU A 178 -4.81 -7.80 -2.92
CA LEU A 178 -3.74 -7.73 -3.91
C LEU A 178 -2.64 -6.76 -3.45
N ALA A 179 -3.01 -5.57 -2.98
CA ALA A 179 -2.06 -4.58 -2.49
C ALA A 179 -1.23 -5.10 -1.31
N ALA A 180 -1.89 -5.73 -0.32
CA ALA A 180 -1.18 -6.31 0.82
C ALA A 180 -0.22 -7.43 0.39
N THR A 181 -0.61 -8.28 -0.56
CA THR A 181 0.28 -9.32 -1.10
C THR A 181 1.48 -8.71 -1.83
N VAL A 182 1.25 -7.75 -2.73
CA VAL A 182 2.30 -7.10 -3.52
C VAL A 182 3.29 -6.37 -2.61
N VAL A 183 2.82 -5.50 -1.72
CA VAL A 183 3.70 -4.73 -0.82
C VAL A 183 4.52 -5.67 0.07
N ARG A 184 3.91 -6.72 0.64
CA ARG A 184 4.64 -7.69 1.46
C ARG A 184 5.69 -8.44 0.66
N LEU A 185 5.36 -8.89 -0.55
CA LEU A 185 6.30 -9.60 -1.41
C LEU A 185 7.47 -8.70 -1.81
N MET A 186 7.20 -7.46 -2.25
CA MET A 186 8.22 -6.50 -2.64
C MET A 186 9.15 -6.16 -1.48
N VAL A 187 8.61 -5.81 -0.32
CA VAL A 187 9.42 -5.51 0.87
C VAL A 187 10.23 -6.72 1.30
N ALA A 188 9.61 -7.90 1.40
CA ALA A 188 10.31 -9.12 1.79
C ALA A 188 11.46 -9.44 0.82
N GLN A 189 11.23 -9.28 -0.49
CA GLN A 189 12.26 -9.47 -1.50
C GLN A 189 13.42 -8.48 -1.33
N LEU A 190 13.12 -7.17 -1.24
CA LEU A 190 14.11 -6.10 -1.13
C LEU A 190 14.97 -6.26 0.12
N VAL A 191 14.35 -6.65 1.24
CA VAL A 191 15.03 -6.86 2.52
C VAL A 191 15.85 -8.16 2.51
N HIS A 192 15.31 -9.22 1.91
CA HIS A 192 15.98 -10.53 1.89
C HIS A 192 17.19 -10.57 0.96
N CYS A 193 17.05 -9.98 -0.22
CA CYS A 193 18.01 -10.16 -1.32
C CYS A 193 19.15 -9.15 -1.32
N PHE A 194 19.02 -8.04 -0.58
CA PHE A 194 19.99 -6.95 -0.63
C PHE A 194 20.40 -6.49 0.76
N GLU A 195 21.68 -6.17 0.90
CA GLU A 195 22.17 -5.21 1.89
C GLU A 195 22.06 -3.80 1.30
N TRP A 196 21.78 -2.82 2.15
CA TRP A 196 21.51 -1.47 1.73
C TRP A 196 22.46 -0.48 2.39
N GLU A 197 23.05 0.39 1.57
CA GLU A 197 23.92 1.47 2.02
C GLU A 197 23.36 2.82 1.56
N LEU A 198 23.54 3.86 2.40
CA LEU A 198 23.17 5.22 2.03
C LEU A 198 24.34 5.89 1.29
N PRO A 199 24.07 6.65 0.21
CA PRO A 199 25.13 7.28 -0.57
C PRO A 199 25.86 8.35 0.25
N ASN A 200 27.11 8.63 -0.13
CA ASN A 200 27.91 9.75 0.38
C ASN A 200 28.12 9.75 1.91
N GLY A 201 28.08 8.59 2.58
CA GLY A 201 28.29 8.48 4.03
C GLY A 201 27.14 9.04 4.89
N MET A 202 25.98 9.26 4.27
CA MET A 202 24.76 9.71 4.95
C MET A 202 24.36 8.76 6.09
N GLN A 203 23.94 9.31 7.23
CA GLN A 203 23.44 8.53 8.36
C GLN A 203 21.93 8.28 8.24
N PRO A 204 21.39 7.23 8.88
CA PRO A 204 19.95 6.95 8.90
C PRO A 204 19.07 8.14 9.34
N CYS A 205 19.58 8.99 10.24
CA CYS A 205 18.86 10.17 10.71
C CYS A 205 18.77 11.30 9.66
N ASP A 206 19.64 11.28 8.66
CA ASP A 206 19.74 12.33 7.63
C ASP A 206 18.79 12.06 6.45
N LEU A 207 18.14 10.89 6.42
CA LEU A 207 17.15 10.55 5.40
C LEU A 207 15.98 11.54 5.43
N ASP A 208 15.74 12.19 4.29
CA ASP A 208 14.55 13.02 4.08
C ASP A 208 13.28 12.21 4.36
N ILE A 209 12.35 12.82 5.08
CA ILE A 209 11.03 12.27 5.41
C ILE A 209 9.92 13.26 5.09
N ASP A 210 10.23 14.32 4.35
CA ASP A 210 9.23 15.27 3.93
C ASP A 210 8.26 14.62 2.93
N GLU A 211 7.00 15.02 3.04
CA GLU A 211 5.91 14.47 2.26
C GLU A 211 5.49 15.44 1.15
N LYS A 212 5.27 14.88 -0.04
CA LYS A 212 4.61 15.59 -1.14
C LYS A 212 3.12 15.32 -1.12
N PHE A 213 2.34 16.37 -0.90
CA PHE A 213 0.88 16.27 -0.99
C PHE A 213 0.43 15.97 -2.44
N GLY A 214 -0.44 14.99 -2.59
CA GLY A 214 -0.94 14.53 -3.88
C GLY A 214 -2.10 13.53 -3.73
N LEU A 215 -2.49 12.87 -4.82
CA LEU A 215 -3.49 11.79 -4.77
C LEU A 215 -2.99 10.60 -3.93
N VAL A 216 -1.69 10.36 -3.99
CA VAL A 216 -0.94 9.46 -3.11
C VAL A 216 0.13 10.33 -2.46
N THR A 217 0.26 10.24 -1.14
CA THR A 217 1.31 10.97 -0.41
C THR A 217 2.63 10.23 -0.57
N CYS A 218 3.50 10.79 -1.40
CA CYS A 218 4.83 10.25 -1.66
C CYS A 218 5.88 11.03 -0.88
N ARG A 219 7.13 10.52 -0.84
CA ARG A 219 8.26 11.32 -0.38
C ARG A 219 8.50 12.52 -1.29
N GLU A 220 8.88 13.66 -0.72
CA GLU A 220 9.27 14.84 -1.50
C GLU A 220 10.51 14.53 -2.33
N MET A 221 11.52 13.90 -1.73
CA MET A 221 12.70 13.37 -2.42
C MET A 221 12.65 11.85 -2.54
N PRO A 222 12.90 11.27 -3.74
CA PRO A 222 12.91 9.82 -3.89
C PRO A 222 13.98 9.19 -3.00
N LEU A 223 13.72 7.99 -2.51
CA LEU A 223 14.72 7.26 -1.73
C LEU A 223 15.93 6.91 -2.61
N LEU A 224 17.11 7.37 -2.20
CA LEU A 224 18.39 7.00 -2.79
C LEU A 224 19.13 6.06 -1.84
N ALA A 225 19.27 4.80 -2.24
CA ALA A 225 20.01 3.79 -1.51
C ALA A 225 20.73 2.85 -2.50
N ILE A 226 21.88 2.33 -2.08
CA ILE A 226 22.76 1.48 -2.89
C ILE A 226 22.54 0.03 -2.47
N PRO A 227 21.96 -0.82 -3.33
CA PRO A 227 21.77 -2.24 -3.02
C PRO A 227 23.02 -3.06 -3.34
N THR A 228 23.42 -3.92 -2.41
CA THR A 228 24.44 -4.97 -2.63
C THR A 228 23.79 -6.33 -2.48
N TYR A 229 23.94 -7.21 -3.47
CA TYR A 229 23.27 -8.52 -3.45
C TYR A 229 23.77 -9.42 -2.31
N ARG A 230 22.84 -10.00 -1.55
CA ARG A 230 23.09 -10.78 -0.33
C ARG A 230 23.00 -12.29 -0.51
N LEU A 231 22.21 -12.77 -1.47
CA LEU A 231 21.99 -14.21 -1.64
C LEU A 231 23.24 -14.88 -2.20
N LYS A 232 23.48 -16.12 -1.76
CA LYS A 232 24.60 -16.92 -2.26
C LYS A 232 24.23 -17.45 -3.65
N LYS A 233 25.14 -17.30 -4.61
CA LYS A 233 25.04 -17.96 -5.92
C LYS A 233 25.35 -19.44 -5.80
#